data_AF-A0A3D0S4M6-F1
#
_entry.id   AF-A0A3D0S4M6-F1
#
_cell.length_a   1.000
_cell.length_b   1.000
_cell.length_c   1.000
_cell.angle_alpha   90.00
_cell.angle_beta   90.00
_cell.angle_gamma   90.00
#
_symmetry.space_group_name_H-M   'P 1'
#
loop_
_entity.id
_entity.type
_entity.pdbx_description
1 polymer ?
#
loop_
_entity_poly.entity_id
_entity_poly.type
_entity_poly.pdbx_seq_one_letter_code
_entity_poly.pdbx_strand_id
1 'polypeptide(L)'
;MLRYVDATTATIWVETAEAAEVVVEAGAVVASARTFAVHEHHYALVEVTGLPPGTPTPYRVLVGGEQVWPSTHIAFAEFPPSVIPTLQPGKPLRMAFGSCRVSVSHDEAGNDEFGVDALRAFALRMAGVTGDPEPWPDLVVFLGDQVYADDTSPAMKEFIAARRDPSEPPWTELKDYEEYAHLYRLAWSDPANRWLLSTLPSAMIFDDHD
;
A
#
# COMPACT_ATOMS: atom_id res chain seq x y z
N MET A 1 3.21 4.37 -0.02
CA MET A 1 2.41 3.90 -1.16
C MET A 1 2.58 4.89 -2.31
N LEU A 2 2.92 4.40 -3.50
CA LEU A 2 3.02 5.17 -4.73
C LEU A 2 1.60 5.35 -5.29
N ARG A 3 1.13 6.60 -5.36
CA ARG A 3 -0.26 6.93 -5.75
C ARG A 3 -0.37 7.36 -7.20
N TYR A 4 0.59 8.15 -7.65
CA TYR A 4 0.61 8.69 -9.00
C TYR A 4 2.02 8.64 -9.54
N VAL A 5 2.15 8.34 -10.82
CA VAL A 5 3.38 8.49 -11.59
C VAL A 5 3.00 8.90 -13.00
N ASP A 6 3.67 9.92 -13.53
CA ASP A 6 3.63 10.26 -14.95
C ASP A 6 5.03 10.19 -15.58
N ALA A 7 5.25 10.91 -16.67
CA ALA A 7 6.54 10.93 -17.35
C ALA A 7 7.69 11.52 -16.51
N THR A 8 7.44 12.36 -15.51
CA THR A 8 8.50 13.09 -14.77
C THR A 8 8.21 13.36 -13.30
N THR A 9 7.02 12.97 -12.83
CA THR A 9 6.53 13.26 -11.49
C THR A 9 5.94 12.02 -10.85
N ALA A 10 5.95 11.99 -9.53
CA ALA A 10 5.31 10.95 -8.74
C ALA A 10 4.78 11.50 -7.41
N THR A 11 3.78 10.84 -6.83
CA THR A 11 3.33 11.14 -5.47
C THR A 11 3.41 9.91 -4.57
N ILE A 12 3.99 10.10 -3.39
CA ILE A 12 4.15 9.05 -2.38
C ILE A 12 3.33 9.43 -1.15
N TRP A 13 2.36 8.58 -0.82
CA TRP A 13 1.55 8.66 0.39
C TRP A 13 2.22 7.87 1.52
N VAL A 14 2.37 8.49 2.69
CA VAL A 14 2.98 7.94 3.89
C VAL A 14 2.11 8.25 5.10
N GLU A 15 2.04 7.30 6.03
CA GLU A 15 1.56 7.51 7.40
C GLU A 15 2.74 7.31 8.37
N THR A 16 2.87 8.20 9.34
CA THR A 16 3.92 8.17 10.39
C THR A 16 3.30 8.09 11.77
N ALA A 17 4.06 7.58 12.74
CA ALA A 17 3.59 7.44 14.13
C ALA A 17 3.39 8.80 14.84
N GLU A 18 4.13 9.83 14.44
CA GLU A 18 4.10 11.17 15.03
C GLU A 18 4.23 12.24 13.93
N ALA A 19 3.98 13.49 14.29
CA ALA A 19 4.22 14.64 13.41
C ALA A 19 5.70 14.70 12.98
N ALA A 20 5.96 14.72 11.67
CA ALA A 20 7.31 14.60 11.14
C ALA A 20 7.48 15.33 9.80
N GLU A 21 8.74 15.45 9.38
CA GLU A 21 9.10 15.71 7.99
C GLU A 21 9.41 14.40 7.29
N VAL A 22 8.76 14.17 6.15
CA VAL A 22 9.01 13.02 5.28
C VAL A 22 9.84 13.51 4.11
N VAL A 23 10.98 12.87 3.88
CA VAL A 23 11.89 13.16 2.76
C VAL A 23 11.92 11.96 1.83
N VAL A 24 11.77 12.20 0.54
CA VAL A 24 11.94 11.21 -0.53
C VAL A 24 13.16 11.59 -1.33
N GLU A 25 14.09 10.66 -1.47
CA GLU A 25 15.26 10.81 -2.34
C GLU A 25 15.19 9.79 -3.47
N ALA A 26 15.22 10.26 -4.71
CA ALA A 26 15.09 9.44 -5.92
C ALA A 26 16.09 9.92 -6.99
N GLY A 27 17.17 9.17 -7.20
CA GLY A 27 18.26 9.59 -8.09
C GLY A 27 18.89 10.91 -7.64
N ALA A 28 18.82 11.94 -8.48
CA ALA A 28 19.31 13.29 -8.16
C ALA A 28 18.24 14.21 -7.55
N VAL A 29 17.00 13.72 -7.40
CA VAL A 29 15.87 14.49 -6.88
C VAL A 29 15.70 14.23 -5.39
N VAL A 30 15.48 15.30 -4.63
CA VAL A 30 15.06 15.25 -3.23
C VAL A 30 13.78 16.06 -3.10
N ALA A 31 12.76 15.47 -2.50
CA ALA A 31 11.48 16.11 -2.20
C ALA A 31 11.10 15.88 -0.74
N SER A 32 10.28 16.76 -0.17
CA SER A 32 9.86 16.62 1.22
C SER A 32 8.50 17.24 1.46
N ALA A 33 7.76 16.69 2.43
CA ALA A 33 6.54 17.28 2.96
C ALA A 33 6.46 17.10 4.47
N ARG A 34 5.85 18.06 5.16
CA ARG A 34 5.45 17.92 6.57
C ARG A 34 4.17 17.12 6.66
N THR A 35 4.04 16.32 7.71
CA THR A 35 2.80 15.59 7.94
C THR A 35 1.68 16.53 8.38
N PHE A 36 0.46 16.16 8.03
CA PHE A 36 -0.78 16.73 8.55
C PHE A 36 -1.52 15.68 9.38
N ALA A 37 -2.30 16.12 10.36
CA ALA A 37 -3.02 15.22 11.25
C ALA A 37 -4.47 15.03 10.79
N VAL A 38 -4.95 13.79 10.88
CA VAL A 38 -6.36 13.42 10.80
C VAL A 38 -6.63 12.50 11.99
N HIS A 39 -7.46 12.94 12.93
CA HIS A 39 -7.52 12.34 14.27
C HIS A 39 -6.11 12.24 14.88
N GLU A 40 -5.74 11.09 15.43
CA GLU A 40 -4.43 10.83 16.05
C GLU A 40 -3.40 10.28 15.05
N HIS A 41 -3.69 10.32 13.75
CA HIS A 41 -2.82 9.80 12.69
C HIS A 41 -2.15 10.93 11.90
N HIS A 42 -0.91 10.69 11.46
CA HIS A 42 -0.11 11.67 10.74
C HIS A 42 0.21 11.20 9.32
N TYR A 43 -0.23 11.97 8.32
CA TYR A 43 -0.07 11.63 6.91
C TYR A 43 0.79 12.65 6.17
N ALA A 44 1.51 12.20 5.15
CA ALA A 44 2.17 13.07 4.18
C ALA A 44 1.91 12.57 2.75
N LEU A 45 1.74 13.51 1.84
CA LEU A 45 1.77 13.29 0.40
C LEU A 45 3.00 14.04 -0.15
N VAL A 46 4.05 13.30 -0.50
CA VAL A 46 5.29 13.89 -1.04
C VAL A 46 5.23 13.87 -2.55
N GLU A 47 5.27 15.05 -3.17
CA GLU A 47 5.36 15.21 -4.62
C GLU A 47 6.83 15.24 -5.04
N VAL A 48 7.22 14.28 -5.89
CA VAL A 48 8.57 14.16 -6.44
C VAL A 48 8.52 14.62 -7.89
N THR A 49 9.26 15.66 -8.25
CA THR A 49 9.25 16.24 -9.61
C THR A 49 10.64 16.25 -10.23
N GLY A 50 10.72 16.21 -11.56
CA GLY A 50 11.99 16.29 -12.29
C GLY A 50 12.69 14.94 -12.43
N LEU A 51 11.95 13.85 -12.33
CA LEU A 51 12.44 12.50 -12.60
C LEU A 51 12.67 12.30 -14.11
N PRO A 52 13.67 11.50 -14.52
CA PRO A 52 13.86 11.15 -15.93
C PRO A 52 12.70 10.29 -16.44
N PRO A 53 12.16 10.52 -17.66
CA PRO A 53 11.11 9.69 -18.23
C PRO A 53 11.50 8.24 -18.49
N GLY A 54 10.50 7.34 -18.46
CA GLY A 54 10.65 5.93 -18.81
C GLY A 54 11.64 5.16 -17.95
N THR A 55 11.90 5.62 -16.72
CA THR A 55 12.99 5.11 -15.89
C THR A 55 12.45 4.54 -14.57
N PRO A 56 12.83 3.31 -14.18
CA PRO A 56 12.58 2.78 -12.84
C PRO A 56 13.62 3.35 -11.86
N THR A 57 13.37 4.56 -11.33
CA THR A 57 14.32 5.23 -10.43
C THR A 57 14.23 4.68 -8.99
N PRO A 58 15.28 4.05 -8.44
CA PRO A 58 15.29 3.63 -7.04
C PRO A 58 15.14 4.84 -6.12
N TYR A 59 14.40 4.67 -5.02
CA TYR A 59 14.19 5.74 -4.06
C TYR A 59 14.27 5.25 -2.61
N ARG A 60 14.49 6.19 -1.70
CA ARG A 60 14.37 5.99 -0.26
C ARG A 60 13.44 7.01 0.37
N VAL A 61 12.79 6.62 1.46
CA VAL A 61 11.97 7.49 2.31
C VAL A 61 12.66 7.61 3.66
N LEU A 62 12.83 8.85 4.10
CA LEU A 62 13.37 9.18 5.41
C LEU A 62 12.32 9.90 6.25
N VAL A 63 12.28 9.57 7.54
CA VAL A 63 11.45 10.24 8.54
C VAL A 63 12.36 10.60 9.71
N GLY A 64 12.42 11.89 10.07
CA GLY A 64 13.35 12.34 11.11
C GLY A 64 14.84 12.11 10.77
N GLY A 65 15.17 11.98 9.48
CA GLY A 65 16.52 11.68 9.00
C GLY A 65 16.88 10.18 9.00
N GLU A 66 16.01 9.30 9.49
CA GLU A 66 16.19 7.86 9.44
C GLU A 66 15.51 7.26 8.22
N GLN A 67 16.19 6.36 7.50
CA GLN A 67 15.60 5.65 6.37
C GLN A 67 14.57 4.63 6.88
N VAL A 68 13.31 4.85 6.54
CA VAL A 68 12.19 3.95 6.89
C VAL A 68 11.77 3.06 5.71
N TRP A 69 12.12 3.45 4.48
CA TRP A 69 11.87 2.67 3.28
C TRP A 69 13.03 2.80 2.26
N PRO A 70 13.46 1.73 1.58
CA PRO A 70 13.10 0.33 1.82
C PRO A 70 13.41 -0.12 3.26
N SER A 71 12.55 -0.95 3.83
CA SER A 71 12.71 -1.44 5.20
C SER A 71 13.82 -2.47 5.29
N THR A 72 14.59 -2.44 6.38
CA THR A 72 15.63 -3.45 6.69
C THR A 72 15.07 -4.68 7.42
N HIS A 73 13.77 -4.72 7.70
CA HIS A 73 13.13 -5.85 8.38
C HIS A 73 13.21 -7.11 7.51
N ILE A 74 13.44 -8.28 8.13
CA ILE A 74 13.67 -9.56 7.44
C ILE A 74 12.55 -9.94 6.46
N ALA A 75 11.31 -9.53 6.77
CA ALA A 75 10.16 -9.75 5.91
C ALA A 75 10.26 -9.10 4.52
N PHE A 76 11.19 -8.15 4.33
CA PHE A 76 11.44 -7.49 3.04
C PHE A 76 12.70 -7.99 2.32
N ALA A 77 13.44 -8.94 2.89
CA ALA A 77 14.77 -9.33 2.41
C ALA A 77 14.77 -9.95 1.00
N GLU A 78 13.67 -10.58 0.60
CA GLU A 78 13.53 -11.22 -0.71
C GLU A 78 13.06 -10.27 -1.81
N PHE A 79 12.64 -9.05 -1.46
CA PHE A 79 12.12 -8.09 -2.42
C PHE A 79 13.21 -7.18 -2.98
N PRO A 80 13.20 -6.88 -4.28
CA PRO A 80 14.15 -5.93 -4.87
C PRO A 80 13.87 -4.50 -4.37
N PRO A 81 14.84 -3.57 -4.52
CA PRO A 81 14.62 -2.17 -4.17
C PRO A 81 13.38 -1.60 -4.88
N SER A 82 12.57 -0.86 -4.13
CA SER A 82 11.43 -0.14 -4.70
C SER A 82 11.91 0.96 -5.64
N VAL A 83 11.16 1.15 -6.73
CA VAL A 83 11.45 2.18 -7.73
C VAL A 83 10.24 3.06 -7.98
N ILE A 84 10.47 4.26 -8.51
CA ILE A 84 9.46 5.12 -9.12
C ILE A 84 9.56 4.89 -10.64
N PRO A 85 8.63 4.14 -11.26
CA PRO A 85 8.71 3.81 -12.68
C PRO A 85 8.02 4.88 -13.54
N THR A 86 8.71 5.97 -13.85
CA THR A 86 8.14 7.04 -14.70
C THR A 86 7.69 6.51 -16.06
N LEU A 87 6.58 7.04 -16.56
CA LEU A 87 5.99 6.56 -17.81
C LEU A 87 6.89 6.94 -19.00
N GLN A 88 7.01 6.00 -19.95
CA GLN A 88 7.68 6.25 -21.23
C GLN A 88 6.68 6.91 -22.20
N PRO A 89 6.90 8.16 -22.65
CA PRO A 89 6.01 8.79 -23.63
C PRO A 89 5.87 7.94 -24.90
N GLY A 90 4.64 7.75 -25.37
CA GLY A 90 4.31 6.96 -26.56
C GLY A 90 4.22 5.44 -26.35
N LYS A 91 4.55 4.93 -25.16
CA LYS A 91 4.30 3.51 -24.80
C LYS A 91 2.80 3.29 -24.56
N PRO A 92 2.18 2.24 -25.12
CA PRO A 92 0.83 1.82 -24.72
C PRO A 92 0.78 1.46 -23.24
N LEU A 93 -0.21 2.00 -22.52
CA LEU A 93 -0.40 1.75 -21.09
C LEU A 93 -0.75 0.27 -20.83
N ARG A 94 0.00 -0.40 -19.96
CA ARG A 94 -0.38 -1.71 -19.41
C ARG A 94 -0.96 -1.52 -18.00
N MET A 95 -2.19 -1.93 -17.79
CA MET A 95 -2.90 -1.78 -16.52
C MET A 95 -3.23 -3.14 -15.91
N ALA A 96 -2.99 -3.28 -14.61
CA ALA A 96 -3.60 -4.32 -13.79
C ALA A 96 -4.84 -3.73 -13.10
N PHE A 97 -5.89 -4.53 -12.90
CA PHE A 97 -7.07 -4.09 -12.17
C PHE A 97 -7.71 -5.24 -11.42
N GLY A 98 -8.46 -4.92 -10.36
CA GLY A 98 -9.20 -5.88 -9.55
C GLY A 98 -10.01 -5.17 -8.46
N SER A 99 -10.86 -5.92 -7.78
CA SER A 99 -11.69 -5.48 -6.65
C SER A 99 -11.87 -6.63 -5.67
N CYS A 100 -12.59 -6.39 -4.58
CA CYS A 100 -13.11 -7.45 -3.70
C CYS A 100 -12.01 -8.35 -3.12
N ARG A 101 -10.88 -7.74 -2.74
CA ARG A 101 -9.78 -8.48 -2.12
C ARG A 101 -10.09 -8.66 -0.64
N VAL A 102 -10.34 -9.90 -0.24
CA VAL A 102 -10.45 -10.25 1.18
C VAL A 102 -9.05 -10.41 1.78
N SER A 103 -8.76 -9.69 2.87
CA SER A 103 -7.46 -9.77 3.54
C SER A 103 -7.47 -10.75 4.72
N VAL A 104 -7.20 -12.01 4.42
CA VAL A 104 -7.16 -13.14 5.36
C VAL A 104 -5.76 -13.74 5.46
N SER A 105 -5.57 -14.74 6.33
CA SER A 105 -4.32 -15.50 6.40
C SER A 105 -4.01 -16.18 5.07
N HIS A 106 -2.73 -16.33 4.78
CA HIS A 106 -2.23 -17.00 3.58
C HIS A 106 -1.71 -18.42 3.87
N ASP A 107 -2.09 -18.99 5.02
CA ASP A 107 -1.85 -20.38 5.38
C ASP A 107 -2.81 -21.32 4.65
N GLU A 108 -2.64 -22.63 4.85
CA GLU A 108 -3.47 -23.65 4.20
C GLU A 108 -4.97 -23.43 4.46
N ALA A 109 -5.34 -23.18 5.72
CA ALA A 109 -6.74 -22.93 6.08
C ALA A 109 -7.32 -21.69 5.40
N GLY A 110 -6.60 -20.56 5.41
CA GLY A 110 -7.05 -19.34 4.76
C GLY A 110 -7.18 -19.48 3.23
N ASN A 111 -6.24 -20.18 2.60
CA ASN A 111 -6.30 -20.43 1.15
C ASN A 111 -7.41 -21.44 0.78
N ASP A 112 -7.70 -22.43 1.63
CA ASP A 112 -8.79 -23.38 1.40
C ASP A 112 -10.17 -22.69 1.46
N GLU A 113 -10.33 -21.69 2.34
CA GLU A 113 -11.57 -20.96 2.52
C GLU A 113 -11.77 -19.84 1.49
N PHE A 114 -10.72 -19.05 1.23
CA PHE A 114 -10.82 -17.81 0.43
C PHE A 114 -10.08 -17.86 -0.91
N GLY A 115 -9.35 -18.94 -1.17
CA GLY A 115 -8.44 -19.05 -2.31
C GLY A 115 -7.13 -18.30 -2.11
N VAL A 116 -6.25 -18.41 -3.10
CA VAL A 116 -4.96 -17.70 -3.09
C VAL A 116 -5.20 -16.21 -3.34
N ASP A 117 -4.67 -15.36 -2.47
CA ASP A 117 -4.65 -13.91 -2.68
C ASP A 117 -3.90 -13.56 -3.98
N ALA A 118 -4.68 -13.21 -5.02
CA ALA A 118 -4.17 -12.95 -6.35
C ALA A 118 -3.23 -11.75 -6.41
N LEU A 119 -3.47 -10.71 -5.58
CA LEU A 119 -2.61 -9.52 -5.53
C LEU A 119 -1.26 -9.87 -4.90
N ARG A 120 -1.28 -10.62 -3.80
CA ARG A 120 -0.07 -11.10 -3.13
C ARG A 120 0.73 -12.03 -4.04
N ALA A 121 0.08 -12.99 -4.69
CA ALA A 121 0.72 -13.89 -5.64
C ALA A 121 1.34 -13.11 -6.82
N PHE A 122 0.63 -12.09 -7.31
CA PHE A 122 1.12 -11.20 -8.35
C PHE A 122 2.35 -10.39 -7.89
N ALA A 123 2.33 -9.84 -6.67
CA ALA A 123 3.45 -9.13 -6.07
C ALA A 123 4.70 -10.01 -5.95
N LEU A 124 4.55 -11.25 -5.45
CA LEU A 124 5.65 -12.20 -5.32
C LEU A 124 6.25 -12.58 -6.69
N ARG A 125 5.41 -12.75 -7.71
CA ARG A 125 5.88 -13.03 -9.07
C ARG A 125 6.58 -11.82 -9.69
N MET A 126 6.03 -10.63 -9.50
CA MET A 126 6.61 -9.36 -9.98
C MET A 126 7.98 -9.08 -9.34
N ALA A 127 8.16 -9.49 -8.07
CA ALA A 127 9.42 -9.42 -7.35
C ALA A 127 10.44 -10.50 -7.77
N GLY A 128 10.04 -11.49 -8.59
CA GLY A 128 10.90 -12.61 -9.00
C GLY A 128 11.05 -13.70 -7.94
N VAL A 129 10.19 -13.75 -6.92
CA VAL A 129 10.26 -14.72 -5.82
C VAL A 129 9.72 -16.10 -6.24
N THR A 130 8.63 -16.13 -7.02
CA THR A 130 7.92 -17.38 -7.37
C THR A 130 8.06 -17.79 -8.84
N GLY A 131 8.90 -17.10 -9.62
CA GLY A 131 9.17 -17.43 -11.03
C GLY A 131 9.77 -16.26 -11.79
N ASP A 132 9.88 -16.41 -13.12
CA ASP A 132 10.41 -15.35 -13.98
C ASP A 132 9.48 -14.13 -13.99
N PRO A 133 10.01 -12.92 -13.73
CA PRO A 133 9.21 -11.71 -13.73
C PRO A 133 8.75 -11.39 -15.16
N GLU A 134 7.45 -11.16 -15.32
CA GLU A 134 6.89 -10.57 -16.54
C GLU A 134 7.12 -9.05 -16.57
N PRO A 135 6.97 -8.39 -17.73
CA PRO A 135 7.01 -6.93 -17.77
C PRO A 135 6.00 -6.33 -16.78
N TRP A 136 6.44 -5.37 -15.97
CA TRP A 136 5.56 -4.77 -14.96
C TRP A 136 4.43 -3.97 -15.61
N PRO A 137 3.21 -3.97 -15.03
CA PRO A 137 2.19 -3.00 -15.40
C PRO A 137 2.68 -1.58 -15.05
N ASP A 138 2.10 -0.60 -15.74
CA ASP A 138 2.36 0.82 -15.51
C ASP A 138 1.47 1.39 -14.40
N LEU A 139 0.33 0.74 -14.11
CA LEU A 139 -0.65 1.16 -13.10
C LEU A 139 -1.42 -0.07 -12.59
N VAL A 140 -1.78 -0.06 -11.31
CA VAL A 140 -2.85 -0.92 -10.75
C VAL A 140 -4.06 -0.08 -10.37
N VAL A 141 -5.26 -0.55 -10.74
CA VAL A 141 -6.53 0.10 -10.39
C VAL A 141 -7.37 -0.84 -9.52
N PHE A 142 -7.67 -0.39 -8.31
CA PHE A 142 -8.58 -1.07 -7.40
C PHE A 142 -9.99 -0.49 -7.55
N LEU A 143 -10.95 -1.36 -7.89
CA LEU A 143 -12.28 -0.98 -8.37
C LEU A 143 -13.38 -1.06 -7.30
N GLY A 144 -13.03 -1.13 -6.03
CA GLY A 144 -14.00 -1.31 -4.95
C GLY A 144 -13.55 -2.35 -3.94
N ASP A 145 -14.17 -2.32 -2.77
CA ASP A 145 -14.00 -3.28 -1.67
C ASP A 145 -12.53 -3.47 -1.32
N GLN A 146 -11.86 -2.37 -0.96
CA GLN A 146 -10.48 -2.44 -0.48
C GLN A 146 -10.42 -3.08 0.91
N VAL A 147 -11.51 -2.98 1.66
CA VAL A 147 -11.74 -3.58 2.97
C VAL A 147 -13.20 -4.02 3.08
N TYR A 148 -13.51 -4.80 4.11
CA TYR A 148 -14.87 -5.25 4.44
C TYR A 148 -15.24 -4.76 5.84
N ALA A 149 -15.88 -3.59 5.90
CA ALA A 149 -16.22 -2.90 7.14
C ALA A 149 -17.36 -3.57 7.92
N ASP A 150 -18.17 -4.36 7.23
CA ASP A 150 -19.34 -5.09 7.71
C ASP A 150 -19.04 -6.56 8.04
N ASP A 151 -18.09 -7.20 7.35
CA ASP A 151 -17.63 -8.57 7.63
C ASP A 151 -16.19 -8.63 8.16
N THR A 152 -16.05 -8.44 9.47
CA THR A 152 -14.75 -8.25 10.10
C THR A 152 -14.04 -9.55 10.50
N SER A 153 -12.72 -9.59 10.29
CA SER A 153 -11.87 -10.71 10.70
C SER A 153 -11.78 -10.89 12.22
N PRO A 154 -11.35 -12.06 12.74
CA PRO A 154 -11.15 -12.26 14.18
C PRO A 154 -10.26 -11.19 14.82
N ALA A 155 -9.15 -10.81 14.17
CA ALA A 155 -8.25 -9.77 14.66
C ALA A 155 -8.93 -8.40 14.79
N MET A 156 -9.80 -8.05 13.82
CA MET A 156 -10.56 -6.81 13.87
C MET A 156 -11.64 -6.84 14.97
N LYS A 157 -12.30 -7.99 15.15
CA LYS A 157 -13.28 -8.20 16.24
C LYS A 157 -12.63 -8.07 17.62
N GLU A 158 -11.41 -8.59 17.79
CA GLU A 158 -10.62 -8.41 19.02
C GLU A 158 -10.29 -6.93 19.28
N PHE A 159 -9.88 -6.20 18.24
CA PHE A 159 -9.62 -4.76 18.34
C PHE A 159 -10.87 -3.96 18.74
N ILE A 160 -12.03 -4.26 18.13
CA ILE A 160 -13.31 -3.64 18.46
C ILE A 160 -13.68 -3.91 19.93
N ALA A 161 -13.64 -5.17 20.36
CA ALA A 161 -14.01 -5.57 21.72
C ALA A 161 -13.11 -4.95 22.81
N ALA A 162 -11.86 -4.61 22.46
CA ALA A 162 -10.95 -3.89 23.35
C ALA A 162 -11.32 -2.40 23.51
N ARG A 163 -12.12 -1.83 22.61
CA ARG A 163 -12.46 -0.40 22.55
C ARG A 163 -13.90 -0.10 22.95
N ARG A 164 -14.84 -0.99 22.63
CA ARG A 164 -16.27 -0.81 22.89
C ARG A 164 -16.98 -2.16 23.05
N ASP A 165 -18.18 -2.13 23.63
CA ASP A 165 -19.04 -3.30 23.75
C ASP A 165 -19.56 -3.75 22.37
N PRO A 166 -19.22 -4.96 21.89
CA PRO A 166 -19.68 -5.47 20.60
C PRO A 166 -21.11 -6.02 20.63
N SER A 167 -21.78 -6.04 21.78
CA SER A 167 -23.22 -6.38 21.87
C SER A 167 -24.12 -5.19 21.52
N GLU A 168 -23.57 -3.97 21.53
CA GLU A 168 -24.25 -2.73 21.16
C GLU A 168 -23.95 -2.36 19.69
N PRO A 169 -24.90 -1.72 18.97
CA PRO A 169 -24.67 -1.29 17.59
C PRO A 169 -23.41 -0.40 17.44
N PRO A 170 -22.62 -0.58 16.35
CA PRO A 170 -22.87 -1.43 15.18
C PRO A 170 -22.27 -2.85 15.33
N TRP A 171 -22.29 -3.42 16.53
CA TRP A 171 -21.82 -4.77 16.83
C TRP A 171 -20.35 -4.98 16.49
N THR A 172 -20.06 -5.79 15.48
CA THR A 172 -18.70 -6.07 15.00
C THR A 172 -18.35 -5.35 13.69
N GLU A 173 -19.25 -4.52 13.17
CA GLU A 173 -18.97 -3.65 12.03
C GLU A 173 -18.20 -2.42 12.51
N LEU A 174 -17.50 -1.74 11.60
CA LEU A 174 -16.71 -0.55 11.92
C LEU A 174 -17.57 0.65 12.31
N LYS A 175 -17.09 1.43 13.29
CA LYS A 175 -17.84 2.55 13.88
C LYS A 175 -17.17 3.91 13.67
N ASP A 176 -15.85 3.97 13.72
CA ASP A 176 -15.10 5.23 13.76
C ASP A 176 -13.80 5.17 12.96
N TYR A 177 -13.15 6.33 12.84
CA TYR A 177 -11.92 6.48 12.08
C TYR A 177 -10.81 5.52 12.51
N GLU A 178 -10.66 5.27 13.81
CA GLU A 178 -9.61 4.40 14.34
C GLU A 178 -9.87 2.93 13.96
N GLU A 179 -11.14 2.50 13.98
CA GLU A 179 -11.51 1.17 13.51
C GLU A 179 -11.26 1.01 12.00
N TYR A 180 -11.56 2.03 11.19
CA TYR A 180 -11.19 2.04 9.76
C TYR A 180 -9.67 2.03 9.56
N ALA A 181 -8.91 2.88 10.25
CA ALA A 181 -7.46 2.92 10.15
C ALA A 181 -6.83 1.58 10.54
N HIS A 182 -7.34 0.93 11.60
CA HIS A 182 -6.91 -0.40 12.01
C HIS A 182 -7.23 -1.47 10.95
N LEU A 183 -8.44 -1.45 10.38
CA LEU A 183 -8.83 -2.39 9.33
C LEU A 183 -7.94 -2.24 8.09
N TYR A 184 -7.68 -1.02 7.63
CA TYR A 184 -6.75 -0.75 6.53
C TYR A 184 -5.32 -1.23 6.85
N ARG A 185 -4.88 -1.08 8.10
CA ARG A 185 -3.58 -1.59 8.56
C ARG A 185 -3.53 -3.11 8.47
N LEU A 186 -4.57 -3.82 8.93
CA LEU A 186 -4.66 -5.28 8.79
C LEU A 186 -4.67 -5.69 7.31
N ALA A 187 -5.44 -4.96 6.49
CA ALA A 187 -5.65 -5.32 5.09
C ALA A 187 -4.41 -5.16 4.21
N TRP A 188 -3.60 -4.13 4.46
CA TRP A 188 -2.55 -3.68 3.53
C TRP A 188 -1.12 -3.81 4.07
N SER A 189 -0.94 -4.42 5.25
CA SER A 189 0.40 -4.55 5.87
C SER A 189 1.20 -5.80 5.45
N ASP A 190 0.63 -6.73 4.68
CA ASP A 190 1.39 -7.86 4.13
C ASP A 190 2.64 -7.35 3.37
N PRO A 191 3.85 -7.91 3.62
CA PRO A 191 5.08 -7.41 3.02
C PRO A 191 5.07 -7.37 1.49
N ALA A 192 4.46 -8.36 0.82
CA ALA A 192 4.40 -8.39 -0.63
C ALA A 192 3.48 -7.29 -1.17
N ASN A 193 2.33 -7.08 -0.54
CA ASN A 193 1.41 -5.99 -0.90
C ASN A 193 2.05 -4.61 -0.64
N ARG A 194 2.72 -4.43 0.49
CA ARG A 194 3.46 -3.20 0.80
C ARG A 194 4.56 -2.93 -0.22
N TRP A 195 5.32 -3.95 -0.60
CA TRP A 195 6.34 -3.82 -1.64
C TRP A 195 5.72 -3.48 -3.00
N LEU A 196 4.65 -4.15 -3.42
CA LEU A 196 3.96 -3.85 -4.67
C LEU A 196 3.49 -2.39 -4.69
N LEU A 197 2.79 -1.94 -3.64
CA LEU A 197 2.31 -0.57 -3.51
C LEU A 197 3.43 0.46 -3.34
N SER A 198 4.67 0.03 -3.11
CA SER A 198 5.82 0.93 -3.06
C SER A 198 6.42 1.22 -4.44
N THR A 199 6.11 0.40 -5.45
CA THR A 199 6.79 0.46 -6.74
C THR A 199 5.85 0.46 -7.94
N LEU A 200 4.58 0.11 -7.75
CA LEU A 200 3.53 0.19 -8.76
C LEU A 200 2.56 1.31 -8.35
N PRO A 201 2.38 2.37 -9.15
CA PRO A 201 1.39 3.39 -8.82
C PRO A 201 -0.01 2.79 -8.78
N SER A 202 -0.83 3.28 -7.86
CA SER A 202 -2.16 2.74 -7.57
C SER A 202 -3.24 3.82 -7.62
N ALA A 203 -4.32 3.54 -8.35
CA ALA A 203 -5.57 4.28 -8.28
C ALA A 203 -6.63 3.42 -7.57
N MET A 204 -7.50 4.05 -6.79
CA MET A 204 -8.51 3.35 -5.98
C MET A 204 -9.83 4.10 -6.07
N ILE A 205 -10.92 3.37 -6.22
CA ILE A 205 -12.29 3.83 -6.00
C ILE A 205 -12.94 2.93 -4.94
N PHE A 206 -13.80 3.51 -4.10
CA PHE A 206 -14.55 2.76 -3.09
C PHE A 206 -15.75 2.05 -3.72
N ASP A 207 -16.24 1.01 -3.05
CA ASP A 207 -17.56 0.42 -3.30
C ASP A 207 -18.32 0.24 -1.97
N ASP A 208 -19.29 -0.68 -1.87
CA ASP A 208 -20.23 -0.73 -0.74
C ASP A 208 -19.64 -1.25 0.57
N HIS A 209 -18.55 -2.01 0.53
CA HIS A 209 -17.90 -2.56 1.71
C HIS A 209 -16.83 -1.64 2.37
N ASP A 210 -16.51 -0.50 1.73
CA ASP A 210 -15.48 0.47 2.14
C ASP A 210 -15.91 1.48 3.23
#